data_AF-A0A2G9SF51-F1
#
_entry.id   AF-A0A2G9SF51-F1
#
_cell.length_a   1.000
_cell.length_b   1.000
_cell.length_c   1.000
_cell.angle_alpha   90.00
_cell.angle_beta   90.00
_cell.angle_gamma   90.00
#
_symmetry.space_group_name_H-M   'P 1'
#
loop_
_entity.id
_entity.type
_entity.pdbx_description
1 polymer ?
#
loop_
_entity_poly.entity_id
_entity_poly.type
_entity_poly.pdbx_seq_one_letter_code
_entity_poly.pdbx_strand_id
1 'polypeptide(L)'
;MSCYVQSREVNRANKKDVREANKYFFIESSLALFVSFIINVFVVAVFAEAFYEKKNNDVLNECMNSTFSGQSRSLFPNNNDTLNVDLYKGGVILGCFFGAPALYIWAVGILAAGQSSTMTGTYSGQFVMEGFLNLKWSRFARVVLTRSIAITPTLLVAIFQDVQHLTGMNDFLNVLQSLQLPFALIPVLTFTSMKSVMNDFANGLGWKIAGGILILIICCINIYFVIIYVSALGNLGLYIGAAILSVAYLCFVAYLYNLGLINYPELFLLHNMEKEGISSSR
;
A
#
# COMPACT_ATOMS: atom_id res chain seq x y z
N MET A 1 -7.07 2.59 -9.82
CA MET A 1 -8.26 3.46 -9.96
C MET A 1 -8.41 4.01 -11.38
N SER A 2 -7.36 4.55 -12.00
CA SER A 2 -7.36 5.09 -13.38
C SER A 2 -7.98 4.16 -14.43
N CYS A 3 -7.67 2.87 -14.41
CA CYS A 3 -8.21 1.91 -15.38
C CYS A 3 -9.69 1.57 -15.15
N TYR A 4 -10.17 1.65 -13.90
CA TYR A 4 -11.58 1.44 -13.57
C TYR A 4 -12.46 2.59 -14.07
N VAL A 5 -11.91 3.81 -14.16
CA VAL A 5 -12.63 4.94 -14.78
C VAL A 5 -12.89 4.68 -16.26
N GLN A 6 -11.98 3.99 -16.94
CA GLN A 6 -12.11 3.72 -18.38
C GLN A 6 -13.15 2.66 -18.73
N SER A 7 -13.66 1.89 -17.75
CA SER A 7 -14.74 0.93 -18.02
C SER A 7 -16.11 1.60 -18.16
N ARG A 8 -16.23 2.90 -17.88
CA ARG A 8 -17.47 3.66 -18.06
C ARG A 8 -17.57 4.20 -19.47
N GLU A 9 -18.74 4.04 -20.09
CA GLU A 9 -19.05 4.63 -21.38
C GLU A 9 -19.24 6.14 -21.21
N VAL A 10 -18.23 6.92 -21.63
CA VAL A 10 -18.25 8.38 -21.60
C VAL A 10 -17.85 8.89 -22.97
N ASN A 11 -18.65 9.79 -23.53
CA ASN A 11 -18.31 10.46 -24.77
C ASN A 11 -17.16 11.46 -24.54
N ARG A 12 -15.93 11.04 -24.87
CA ARG A 12 -14.71 11.83 -24.65
C ARG A 12 -14.60 13.05 -25.57
N ALA A 13 -15.39 13.13 -26.64
CA ALA A 13 -15.42 14.30 -27.52
C ALA A 13 -16.19 15.47 -26.91
N ASN A 14 -17.13 15.20 -25.98
CA ASN A 14 -17.93 16.22 -25.33
C ASN A 14 -17.35 16.60 -23.96
N LYS A 15 -16.86 17.84 -23.84
CA LYS A 15 -16.27 18.36 -22.59
C LYS A 15 -17.26 18.37 -21.42
N LYS A 16 -18.56 18.52 -21.66
CA LYS A 16 -19.58 18.52 -20.60
C LYS A 16 -19.71 17.13 -19.98
N ASP A 17 -19.76 16.09 -20.80
CA ASP A 17 -19.89 14.69 -20.35
C ASP A 17 -18.65 14.25 -19.57
N VAL A 18 -17.44 14.66 -20.00
CA VAL A 18 -16.20 14.40 -19.26
C VAL A 18 -16.20 15.10 -17.90
N ARG A 19 -16.67 16.36 -17.83
CA ARG A 19 -16.76 17.11 -16.57
C ARG A 19 -17.76 16.47 -15.60
N GLU A 20 -18.90 16.03 -16.10
CA GLU A 20 -19.91 15.32 -15.32
C GLU A 20 -19.37 13.97 -14.82
N ALA A 21 -18.72 13.19 -15.68
CA ALA A 21 -18.08 11.94 -15.30
C ALA A 21 -17.02 12.13 -14.19
N ASN A 22 -16.17 13.17 -14.32
CA ASN A 22 -15.19 13.53 -13.29
C ASN A 22 -15.84 13.88 -11.95
N LYS A 23 -16.99 14.58 -11.97
CA LYS A 23 -17.74 14.92 -10.75
C LYS A 23 -18.28 13.67 -10.06
N TYR A 24 -18.93 12.76 -10.79
CA TYR A 24 -19.43 11.51 -10.20
C TYR A 24 -18.31 10.63 -9.67
N PHE A 25 -17.22 10.52 -10.42
CA PHE A 25 -16.05 9.76 -9.99
C PHE A 25 -15.43 10.35 -8.71
N PHE A 26 -15.34 11.67 -8.61
CA PHE A 26 -14.87 12.34 -7.39
C PHE A 26 -15.76 12.02 -6.18
N ILE A 27 -17.09 12.07 -6.35
CA ILE A 27 -18.05 11.76 -5.28
C ILE A 27 -17.91 10.30 -4.84
N GLU A 28 -17.89 9.37 -5.79
CA GLU A 28 -17.76 7.93 -5.52
C GLU A 28 -16.44 7.60 -4.84
N SER A 29 -15.33 8.16 -5.32
CA SER A 29 -14.00 7.97 -4.74
C SER A 29 -13.94 8.54 -3.32
N SER A 30 -14.49 9.74 -3.11
CA SER A 30 -14.51 10.40 -1.81
C SER A 30 -15.35 9.61 -0.81
N LEU A 31 -16.52 9.12 -1.22
CA LEU A 31 -17.38 8.30 -0.37
C LEU A 31 -16.68 6.98 0.01
N ALA A 32 -16.06 6.29 -0.94
CA ALA A 32 -15.34 5.05 -0.68
C ALA A 32 -14.17 5.25 0.29
N LEU A 33 -13.36 6.30 0.08
CA LEU A 33 -12.26 6.65 0.99
C LEU A 33 -12.75 7.08 2.36
N PHE A 34 -13.88 7.80 2.44
CA PHE A 34 -14.49 8.21 3.70
C PHE A 34 -15.00 7.01 4.52
N VAL A 35 -15.66 6.05 3.87
CA VAL A 35 -16.08 4.80 4.52
C VAL A 35 -14.86 4.01 5.00
N SER A 36 -13.81 3.90 4.18
CA SER A 36 -12.55 3.25 4.59
C SER A 36 -11.90 3.94 5.79
N PHE A 37 -11.87 5.28 5.80
CA PHE A 37 -11.39 6.07 6.93
C PHE A 37 -12.20 5.79 8.20
N ILE A 38 -13.53 5.78 8.13
CA ILE A 38 -14.41 5.46 9.27
C ILE A 38 -14.11 4.06 9.81
N ILE A 39 -14.00 3.05 8.94
CA ILE A 39 -13.66 1.68 9.35
C ILE A 39 -12.31 1.66 10.07
N ASN A 40 -11.29 2.30 9.51
CA ASN A 40 -9.97 2.36 10.13
C ASN A 40 -9.99 3.06 11.50
N VAL A 41 -10.75 4.15 11.65
CA VAL A 41 -10.94 4.83 12.93
C VAL A 41 -11.60 3.91 13.94
N PHE A 42 -12.65 3.19 13.57
CA PHE A 42 -13.31 2.24 14.48
C PHE A 42 -12.40 1.08 14.87
N VAL A 43 -11.67 0.49 13.91
CA VAL A 43 -10.72 -0.59 14.18
C VAL A 43 -9.64 -0.12 15.16
N VAL A 44 -9.05 1.06 14.92
CA VAL A 44 -8.05 1.63 15.81
C VAL A 44 -8.63 1.94 17.18
N ALA A 45 -9.85 2.47 17.28
CA ALA A 45 -10.49 2.78 18.56
C ALA A 45 -10.77 1.52 19.39
N VAL A 46 -11.31 0.47 18.77
CA VAL A 46 -11.58 -0.82 19.44
C VAL A 46 -10.29 -1.48 19.92
N PHE A 47 -9.24 -1.43 19.11
CA PHE A 47 -7.94 -1.97 19.52
C PHE A 47 -7.24 -1.09 20.56
N ALA A 48 -7.39 0.24 20.48
CA ALA A 48 -6.89 1.12 21.52
C ALA A 48 -7.51 0.74 22.87
N GLU A 49 -8.83 0.58 22.95
CA GLU A 49 -9.49 0.14 24.19
C GLU A 49 -8.96 -1.21 24.70
N ALA A 50 -8.68 -2.15 23.79
CA ALA A 50 -8.18 -3.48 24.15
C ALA A 50 -6.69 -3.52 24.53
N PHE A 51 -5.86 -2.61 24.01
CA PHE A 51 -4.39 -2.64 24.15
C PHE A 51 -3.81 -1.52 25.00
N TYR A 52 -4.52 -0.41 25.20
CA TYR A 52 -3.94 0.80 25.76
C TYR A 52 -3.45 0.58 27.19
N GLU A 53 -2.14 0.74 27.37
CA GLU A 53 -1.41 0.56 28.65
C GLU A 53 -1.53 -0.83 29.30
N LYS A 54 -1.94 -1.86 28.55
CA LYS A 54 -2.04 -3.23 29.08
C LYS A 54 -0.72 -4.01 28.96
N LYS A 55 -0.38 -4.80 29.98
CA LYS A 55 0.71 -5.79 29.93
C LYS A 55 0.17 -7.18 29.64
N ASN A 56 1.05 -8.12 29.32
CA ASN A 56 0.64 -9.51 29.05
C ASN A 56 -0.13 -10.14 30.23
N ASN A 57 0.28 -9.85 31.47
CA ASN A 57 -0.42 -10.33 32.67
C ASN A 57 -1.83 -9.74 32.81
N ASP A 58 -2.03 -8.45 32.49
CA ASP A 58 -3.33 -7.80 32.59
C ASP A 58 -4.33 -8.41 31.59
N VAL A 59 -3.87 -8.64 30.36
CA VAL A 59 -4.68 -9.30 29.31
C VAL A 59 -4.97 -10.76 29.68
N LEU A 60 -3.99 -11.46 30.25
CA LEU A 60 -4.16 -12.85 30.67
C LEU A 60 -5.24 -12.98 31.75
N ASN A 61 -5.25 -12.08 32.75
CA ASN A 61 -6.25 -12.08 33.81
C ASN A 61 -7.66 -11.81 33.28
N GLU A 62 -7.80 -10.89 32.31
CA GLU A 62 -9.07 -10.63 31.65
C GLU A 62 -9.55 -11.85 30.82
N CYS A 63 -8.62 -12.50 30.11
CA CYS A 63 -8.89 -13.70 29.32
C CYS A 63 -9.17 -14.97 30.16
N MET A 64 -8.82 -15.00 31.45
CA MET A 64 -9.04 -16.18 32.30
C MET A 64 -10.51 -16.41 32.64
N ASN A 65 -11.30 -15.34 32.69
CA ASN A 65 -12.74 -15.40 32.99
C ASN A 65 -13.61 -15.70 31.77
N SER A 66 -13.02 -15.74 30.57
CA SER A 66 -13.72 -15.98 29.32
C SER A 66 -13.53 -17.42 28.81
N THR A 67 -14.41 -17.86 27.91
CA THR A 67 -14.46 -19.21 27.33
C THR A 67 -13.16 -19.64 26.62
N PHE A 68 -12.22 -18.70 26.40
CA PHE A 68 -10.98 -18.89 25.65
C PHE A 68 -9.71 -19.04 26.53
N SER A 69 -9.88 -19.19 27.85
CA SER A 69 -8.79 -19.28 28.84
C SER A 69 -7.70 -20.31 28.51
N GLY A 70 -8.06 -21.43 27.87
CA GLY A 70 -7.14 -22.50 27.47
C GLY A 70 -6.14 -22.10 26.37
N GLN A 71 -6.53 -21.24 25.42
CA GLN A 71 -5.63 -20.74 24.36
C GLN A 71 -4.78 -19.56 24.85
N SER A 72 -5.33 -18.69 25.69
CA SER A 72 -4.67 -17.45 26.15
C SER A 72 -3.39 -17.70 26.95
N ARG A 73 -3.29 -18.80 27.70
CA ARG A 73 -2.09 -19.12 28.50
C ARG A 73 -0.86 -19.50 27.66
N SER A 74 -1.07 -19.99 26.44
CA SER A 74 0.03 -20.28 25.49
C SER A 74 0.43 -19.07 24.65
N LEU A 75 -0.49 -18.11 24.47
CA LEU A 75 -0.33 -16.95 23.59
C LEU A 75 0.21 -15.72 24.30
N PHE A 76 -0.15 -15.54 25.58
CA PHE A 76 0.28 -14.44 26.43
C PHE A 76 1.08 -15.00 27.61
N PRO A 77 2.43 -14.93 27.56
CA PRO A 77 3.25 -15.35 28.70
C PRO A 77 2.94 -14.46 29.91
N ASN A 78 3.00 -15.04 31.11
CA ASN A 78 2.77 -14.30 32.35
C ASN A 78 4.00 -13.46 32.73
N ASN A 79 4.26 -12.41 31.97
CA ASN A 79 5.34 -11.45 32.16
C ASN A 79 4.81 -9.99 32.13
N ASN A 80 5.67 -9.06 32.55
CA ASN A 80 5.38 -7.62 32.58
C ASN A 80 5.83 -6.89 31.30
N ASP A 81 6.15 -7.64 30.24
CA ASP A 81 6.58 -7.07 28.97
C ASP A 81 5.41 -6.45 28.20
N THR A 82 5.76 -5.54 27.28
CA THR A 82 4.78 -4.94 26.38
C THR A 82 4.16 -6.00 25.47
N LEU A 83 2.87 -5.83 25.18
CA LEU A 83 2.13 -6.72 24.29
C LEU A 83 2.68 -6.62 22.87
N ASN A 84 3.22 -7.73 22.35
CA ASN A 84 3.51 -7.84 20.92
C ASN A 84 2.26 -8.33 20.19
N VAL A 85 1.63 -7.40 19.46
CA VAL A 85 0.35 -7.59 18.78
C VAL A 85 0.58 -8.09 17.37
N ASP A 86 -0.12 -9.18 17.02
CA ASP A 86 -0.17 -9.72 15.67
C ASP A 86 -1.64 -9.98 15.30
N LEU A 87 -1.95 -10.16 14.00
CA LEU A 87 -3.30 -10.38 13.47
C LEU A 87 -4.07 -11.47 14.22
N TYR A 88 -3.39 -12.55 14.60
CA TYR A 88 -3.97 -13.66 15.36
C TYR A 88 -4.22 -13.29 16.84
N LYS A 89 -3.22 -12.70 17.51
CA LYS A 89 -3.33 -12.27 18.92
C LYS A 89 -4.41 -11.21 19.09
N GLY A 90 -4.55 -10.29 18.13
CA GLY A 90 -5.61 -9.28 18.12
C GLY A 90 -7.00 -9.90 18.12
N GLY A 91 -7.24 -10.93 17.30
CA GLY A 91 -8.53 -11.62 17.27
C GLY A 91 -8.89 -12.33 18.58
N VAL A 92 -7.91 -12.98 19.21
CA VAL A 92 -8.10 -13.66 20.52
C VAL A 92 -8.42 -12.65 21.61
N ILE A 93 -7.72 -11.52 21.65
CA ILE A 93 -7.97 -10.46 22.64
C ILE A 93 -9.36 -9.85 22.46
N LEU A 94 -9.78 -9.57 21.23
CA LEU A 94 -11.15 -9.12 20.96
C LEU A 94 -12.18 -10.13 21.47
N GLY A 95 -11.89 -11.43 21.30
CA GLY A 95 -12.69 -12.52 21.85
C GLY A 95 -12.79 -12.52 23.39
N CYS A 96 -11.70 -12.20 24.09
CA CYS A 96 -11.69 -12.11 25.54
C CYS A 96 -12.46 -10.88 26.06
N PHE A 97 -12.26 -9.71 25.46
CA PHE A 97 -12.84 -8.44 25.94
C PHE A 97 -14.29 -8.23 25.51
N PHE A 98 -14.61 -8.54 24.25
CA PHE A 98 -15.92 -8.26 23.66
C PHE A 98 -16.74 -9.53 23.39
N GLY A 99 -16.19 -10.71 23.68
CA GLY A 99 -16.83 -12.01 23.53
C GLY A 99 -16.58 -12.69 22.18
N ALA A 100 -16.99 -13.95 22.09
CA ALA A 100 -16.80 -14.79 20.91
C ALA A 100 -17.25 -14.17 19.56
N PRO A 101 -18.37 -13.42 19.47
CA PRO A 101 -18.79 -12.80 18.21
C PRO A 101 -17.75 -11.83 17.63
N ALA A 102 -17.04 -11.08 18.46
CA ALA A 102 -16.04 -10.11 18.00
C ALA A 102 -14.86 -10.81 17.31
N LEU A 103 -14.42 -11.96 17.83
CA LEU A 103 -13.39 -12.79 17.21
C LEU A 103 -13.82 -13.28 15.83
N TYR A 104 -15.06 -13.77 15.70
CA TYR A 104 -15.56 -14.24 14.40
C TYR A 104 -15.71 -13.10 13.39
N ILE A 105 -16.22 -11.93 13.82
CA ILE A 105 -16.32 -10.74 12.95
C ILE A 105 -14.93 -10.31 12.48
N TRP A 106 -13.94 -10.30 13.37
CA TRP A 106 -12.55 -10.01 13.02
C TRP A 106 -11.98 -11.01 12.00
N ALA A 107 -12.17 -12.30 12.23
CA ALA A 107 -11.70 -13.35 11.33
C ALA A 107 -12.35 -13.26 9.94
N VAL A 108 -13.67 -13.04 9.88
CA VAL A 108 -14.39 -12.80 8.62
C VAL A 108 -13.93 -11.52 7.95
N GLY A 109 -13.65 -10.45 8.71
CA GLY A 109 -13.12 -9.19 8.22
C GLY A 109 -11.75 -9.34 7.55
N ILE A 110 -10.82 -10.05 8.19
CA ILE A 110 -9.50 -10.37 7.60
C ILE A 110 -9.67 -11.19 6.32
N LEU A 111 -10.54 -12.19 6.32
CA LEU A 111 -10.80 -13.02 5.15
C LEU A 111 -11.35 -12.18 3.99
N ALA A 112 -12.33 -11.31 4.26
CA ALA A 112 -12.92 -10.40 3.28
C ALA A 112 -11.88 -9.41 2.73
N ALA A 113 -11.02 -8.85 3.58
CA ALA A 113 -9.92 -7.98 3.17
C ALA A 113 -8.92 -8.71 2.24
N GLY A 114 -8.60 -9.97 2.54
CA GLY A 114 -7.74 -10.81 1.70
C GLY A 114 -8.32 -11.08 0.30
N GLN A 115 -9.63 -11.33 0.22
CA GLN A 115 -10.32 -11.50 -1.07
C GLN A 115 -10.33 -10.21 -1.90
N SER A 116 -10.65 -9.08 -1.27
CA SER A 116 -10.64 -7.76 -1.92
C SER A 116 -9.25 -7.39 -2.48
N SER A 117 -8.19 -7.65 -1.71
CA SER A 117 -6.80 -7.44 -2.14
C SER A 117 -6.42 -8.31 -3.35
N THR A 118 -6.88 -9.58 -3.37
CA THR A 118 -6.63 -10.48 -4.50
C THR A 118 -7.28 -9.97 -5.79
N MET A 119 -8.55 -9.55 -5.70
CA MET A 119 -9.27 -8.99 -6.84
C MET A 119 -8.57 -7.72 -7.35
N THR A 120 -8.30 -6.76 -6.47
CA THR A 120 -7.66 -5.48 -6.83
C THR A 120 -6.26 -5.66 -7.39
N GLY A 121 -5.48 -6.61 -6.85
CA GLY A 121 -4.13 -6.94 -7.32
C GLY A 121 -4.14 -7.54 -8.73
N THR A 122 -5.10 -8.41 -9.04
CA THR A 122 -5.17 -9.07 -10.36
C THR A 122 -5.61 -8.11 -11.48
N TYR A 123 -6.56 -7.20 -11.17
CA TYR A 123 -6.95 -6.13 -12.08
C TYR A 123 -5.82 -5.13 -12.27
N SER A 124 -5.21 -4.63 -11.20
CA SER A 124 -4.10 -3.67 -11.32
C SER A 124 -2.91 -4.27 -12.07
N GLY A 125 -2.55 -5.52 -11.75
CA GLY A 125 -1.49 -6.26 -12.45
C GLY A 125 -1.81 -6.49 -13.94
N GLN A 126 -3.08 -6.61 -14.31
CA GLN A 126 -3.48 -6.69 -15.72
C GLN A 126 -3.04 -5.45 -16.50
N PHE A 127 -3.44 -4.29 -16.01
CA PHE A 127 -3.21 -3.05 -16.72
C PHE A 127 -1.73 -2.67 -16.75
N VAL A 128 -0.98 -2.99 -15.69
CA VAL A 128 0.48 -2.80 -15.68
C VAL A 128 1.16 -3.74 -16.68
N MET A 129 0.80 -5.03 -16.71
CA MET A 129 1.40 -5.98 -17.66
C MET A 129 1.05 -5.68 -19.12
N GLU A 130 -0.22 -5.36 -19.41
CA GLU A 130 -0.66 -5.01 -20.77
C GLU A 130 -0.12 -3.64 -21.20
N GLY A 131 -0.01 -2.69 -20.27
CA GLY A 131 0.50 -1.34 -20.55
C GLY A 131 2.01 -1.28 -20.74
N PHE A 132 2.81 -1.92 -19.87
CA PHE A 132 4.27 -1.80 -19.89
C PHE A 132 4.99 -2.94 -20.64
N LEU A 133 4.44 -4.15 -20.61
CA LEU A 133 5.09 -5.34 -21.19
C LEU A 133 4.35 -5.88 -22.43
N ASN A 134 3.21 -5.27 -22.81
CA ASN A 134 2.30 -5.71 -23.87
C ASN A 134 2.00 -7.23 -23.81
N LEU A 135 1.93 -7.77 -22.59
CA LEU A 135 1.84 -9.21 -22.33
C LEU A 135 0.44 -9.59 -21.88
N LYS A 136 -0.29 -10.29 -22.75
CA LYS A 136 -1.68 -10.70 -22.52
C LYS A 136 -1.71 -12.11 -21.91
N TRP A 137 -1.92 -12.17 -20.60
CA TRP A 137 -2.08 -13.42 -19.86
C TRP A 137 -3.54 -13.67 -19.47
N SER A 138 -3.91 -14.95 -19.35
CA SER A 138 -5.20 -15.32 -18.81
C SER A 138 -5.31 -14.91 -17.33
N ARG A 139 -6.51 -14.51 -16.90
CA ARG A 139 -6.77 -14.07 -15.51
C ARG A 139 -6.33 -15.13 -14.50
N PHE A 140 -6.62 -16.40 -14.79
CA PHE A 140 -6.28 -17.52 -13.91
C PHE A 140 -4.77 -17.74 -13.79
N ALA A 141 -4.02 -17.70 -14.90
CA ALA A 141 -2.56 -17.86 -14.87
C ALA A 141 -1.90 -16.73 -14.04
N ARG A 142 -2.38 -15.49 -14.19
CA ARG A 142 -1.87 -14.36 -13.40
C ARG A 142 -2.17 -14.52 -11.91
N VAL A 143 -3.38 -14.93 -11.54
CA VAL A 143 -3.76 -15.16 -10.14
C VAL A 143 -2.87 -16.24 -9.53
N VAL A 144 -2.75 -17.40 -10.20
CA VAL A 144 -1.94 -18.52 -9.71
C VAL A 144 -0.50 -18.09 -9.53
N LEU A 145 0.12 -17.46 -10.53
CA LEU A 145 1.53 -17.06 -10.44
C LEU A 145 1.78 -16.03 -9.33
N THR A 146 0.97 -14.98 -9.25
CA THR A 146 1.15 -13.94 -8.23
C THR A 146 0.87 -14.46 -6.82
N ARG A 147 -0.10 -15.36 -6.66
CA ARG A 147 -0.38 -16.02 -5.38
C ARG A 147 0.71 -17.02 -5.00
N SER A 148 1.22 -17.80 -5.94
CA SER A 148 2.36 -18.70 -5.71
C SER A 148 3.58 -17.91 -5.26
N ILE A 149 3.97 -16.84 -5.97
CA ILE A 149 5.12 -16.02 -5.58
C ILE A 149 4.92 -15.37 -4.20
N ALA A 150 3.70 -14.96 -3.84
CA ALA A 150 3.41 -14.36 -2.54
C ALA A 150 3.37 -15.39 -1.39
N ILE A 151 2.85 -16.60 -1.63
CA ILE A 151 2.67 -17.64 -0.61
C ILE A 151 3.92 -18.51 -0.45
N THR A 152 4.71 -18.71 -1.50
CA THR A 152 5.93 -19.53 -1.43
C THR A 152 6.89 -19.08 -0.31
N PRO A 153 7.27 -17.79 -0.16
CA PRO A 153 8.19 -17.39 0.90
C PRO A 153 7.59 -17.55 2.30
N THR A 154 6.31 -17.26 2.51
CA THR A 154 5.65 -17.47 3.80
C THR A 154 5.54 -18.95 4.15
N LEU A 155 5.22 -19.79 3.17
CA LEU A 155 5.14 -21.25 3.33
C LEU A 155 6.50 -21.86 3.63
N LEU A 156 7.55 -21.42 2.93
CA LEU A 156 8.92 -21.87 3.18
C LEU A 156 9.38 -21.47 4.59
N VAL A 157 9.16 -20.21 5.00
CA VAL A 157 9.52 -19.77 6.36
C VAL A 157 8.74 -20.57 7.41
N ALA A 158 7.45 -20.81 7.21
CA ALA A 158 6.63 -21.60 8.16
C ALA A 158 7.06 -23.07 8.29
N ILE A 159 7.64 -23.66 7.24
CA ILE A 159 8.12 -25.04 7.25
C ILE A 159 9.54 -25.15 7.83
N PHE A 160 10.40 -24.17 7.56
CA PHE A 160 11.84 -24.27 7.82
C PHE A 160 12.37 -23.42 8.98
N GLN A 161 11.63 -22.45 9.52
CA GLN A 161 12.12 -21.56 10.58
C GLN A 161 11.07 -21.20 11.66
N ASP A 162 11.56 -20.92 12.87
CA ASP A 162 10.76 -20.44 13.99
C ASP A 162 10.21 -19.02 13.74
N VAL A 163 9.02 -18.77 14.30
CA VAL A 163 8.12 -17.62 14.10
C VAL A 163 8.78 -16.24 14.27
N GLN A 164 9.96 -16.17 14.91
CA GLN A 164 10.70 -14.92 15.18
C GLN A 164 11.31 -14.23 13.96
N HIS A 165 11.32 -14.84 12.76
CA HIS A 165 11.78 -14.19 11.52
C HIS A 165 10.65 -13.67 10.61
N LEU A 166 9.38 -13.84 11.00
CA LEU A 166 8.23 -13.35 10.23
C LEU A 166 8.06 -11.82 10.32
N THR A 167 8.41 -11.21 11.46
CA THR A 167 8.33 -9.75 11.65
C THR A 167 9.26 -9.00 10.68
N GLY A 168 10.47 -9.53 10.47
CA GLY A 168 11.44 -8.94 9.54
C GLY A 168 10.99 -8.96 8.08
N MET A 169 10.15 -9.94 7.70
CA MET A 169 9.61 -10.01 6.33
C MET A 169 8.53 -8.95 6.10
N ASN A 170 7.68 -8.66 7.10
CA ASN A 170 6.71 -7.56 7.02
C ASN A 170 7.42 -6.20 6.88
N ASP A 171 8.46 -5.98 7.67
CA ASP A 171 9.26 -4.75 7.60
C ASP A 171 9.94 -4.60 6.24
N PHE A 172 10.49 -5.69 5.69
CA PHE A 172 11.07 -5.70 4.34
C PHE A 172 10.05 -5.39 3.24
N LEU A 173 8.85 -5.96 3.33
CA LEU A 173 7.75 -5.67 2.39
C LEU A 173 7.33 -4.20 2.47
N ASN A 174 7.27 -3.63 3.68
CA ASN A 174 6.98 -2.21 3.89
C ASN A 174 8.07 -1.33 3.25
N VAL A 175 9.35 -1.65 3.44
CA VAL A 175 10.46 -0.96 2.76
C VAL A 175 10.32 -1.03 1.25
N LEU A 176 10.05 -2.21 0.67
CA LEU A 176 9.88 -2.37 -0.77
C LEU A 176 8.69 -1.57 -1.31
N GLN A 177 7.55 -1.60 -0.63
CA GLN A 177 6.37 -0.81 -1.02
C GLN A 177 6.69 0.68 -0.97
N SER A 178 7.43 1.12 0.04
CA SER A 178 7.85 2.50 0.22
C SER A 178 8.70 3.03 -0.95
N LEU A 179 9.62 2.20 -1.47
CA LEU A 179 10.46 2.53 -2.62
C LEU A 179 9.66 2.66 -3.93
N GLN A 180 8.54 1.96 -4.05
CA GLN A 180 7.71 1.98 -5.26
C GLN A 180 6.81 3.23 -5.36
N LEU A 181 6.45 3.83 -4.22
CA LEU A 181 5.45 4.91 -4.18
C LEU A 181 5.86 6.15 -5.00
N PRO A 182 7.08 6.71 -4.88
CA PRO A 182 7.47 7.87 -5.69
C PRO A 182 7.51 7.57 -7.20
N PHE A 183 7.88 6.35 -7.59
CA PHE A 183 7.87 5.95 -9.01
C PHE A 183 6.48 5.90 -9.62
N ALA A 184 5.45 5.61 -8.83
CA ALA A 184 4.07 5.70 -9.29
C ALA A 184 3.54 7.14 -9.24
N LEU A 185 3.87 7.90 -8.19
CA LEU A 185 3.31 9.22 -7.94
C LEU A 185 3.89 10.32 -8.85
N ILE A 186 5.20 10.31 -9.11
CA ILE A 186 5.84 11.35 -9.94
C ILE A 186 5.28 11.36 -11.36
N PRO A 187 5.22 10.23 -12.10
CA PRO A 187 4.67 10.23 -13.45
C PRO A 187 3.18 10.62 -13.47
N VAL A 188 2.39 10.15 -12.50
CA VAL A 188 0.97 10.52 -12.41
C VAL A 188 0.80 12.01 -12.21
N LEU A 189 1.58 12.63 -11.31
CA LEU A 189 1.52 14.07 -11.09
C LEU A 189 1.98 14.84 -12.32
N THR A 190 3.05 14.39 -12.97
CA THR A 190 3.51 14.95 -14.24
C THR A 190 2.41 14.92 -15.29
N PHE A 191 1.88 13.73 -15.62
CA PHE A 191 0.87 13.56 -16.67
C PHE A 191 -0.42 14.34 -16.37
N THR A 192 -0.86 14.35 -15.12
CA THR A 192 -2.07 15.08 -14.72
C THR A 192 -1.91 16.60 -14.74
N SER A 193 -0.66 17.10 -14.66
CA SER A 193 -0.34 18.53 -14.77
C SER A 193 -0.02 18.99 -16.20
N MET A 194 0.06 18.08 -17.19
CA MET A 194 0.38 18.49 -18.57
C MET A 194 -0.88 18.95 -19.31
N LYS A 195 -0.84 20.19 -19.82
CA LYS A 195 -1.94 20.74 -20.64
C LYS A 195 -2.11 20.01 -21.97
N SER A 196 -1.04 19.48 -22.57
CA SER A 196 -1.12 18.73 -23.84
C SER A 196 -1.86 17.41 -23.74
N VAL A 197 -1.84 16.75 -22.57
CA VAL A 197 -2.57 15.48 -22.34
C VAL A 197 -3.95 15.72 -21.71
N MET A 198 -4.04 16.59 -20.70
CA MET A 198 -5.27 16.82 -19.95
C MET A 198 -6.17 17.94 -20.52
N ASN A 199 -5.67 18.74 -21.48
CA ASN A 199 -6.34 19.93 -22.01
C ASN A 199 -6.86 20.85 -20.89
N ASP A 200 -8.15 21.18 -20.90
CA ASP A 200 -8.80 22.08 -19.93
C ASP A 200 -8.93 21.48 -18.52
N PHE A 201 -8.62 20.18 -18.35
CA PHE A 201 -8.71 19.46 -17.07
C PHE A 201 -7.34 19.28 -16.38
N ALA A 202 -6.32 20.03 -16.80
CA ALA A 202 -4.98 19.93 -16.23
C ALA A 202 -4.92 20.45 -14.78
N ASN A 203 -4.13 19.78 -13.94
CA ASN A 203 -3.92 20.19 -12.56
C ASN A 203 -3.27 21.57 -12.47
N GLY A 204 -3.89 22.46 -11.69
CA GLY A 204 -3.33 23.79 -11.39
C GLY A 204 -2.07 23.74 -10.52
N LEU A 205 -1.40 24.88 -10.39
CA LEU A 205 -0.14 25.01 -9.64
C LEU A 205 -0.28 24.59 -8.16
N GLY A 206 -1.44 24.82 -7.54
CA GLY A 206 -1.72 24.40 -6.16
C GLY A 206 -1.66 22.88 -5.98
N TRP A 207 -2.30 22.11 -6.87
CA TRP A 207 -2.25 20.64 -6.83
C TRP A 207 -0.86 20.09 -7.12
N LYS A 208 -0.09 20.78 -7.97
CA LYS A 208 1.31 20.45 -8.24
C LYS A 208 2.17 20.60 -6.98
N ILE A 209 2.01 21.71 -6.26
CA ILE A 209 2.72 21.96 -4.99
C ILE A 209 2.29 20.95 -3.93
N ALA A 210 0.99 20.71 -3.77
CA ALA A 210 0.47 19.73 -2.82
C ALA A 210 0.98 18.31 -3.10
N GLY A 211 1.00 17.90 -4.37
CA GLY A 211 1.58 16.62 -4.79
C GLY A 211 3.08 16.53 -4.53
N GLY A 212 3.83 17.61 -4.78
CA GLY A 212 5.25 17.68 -4.46
C GLY A 212 5.54 17.55 -2.96
N ILE A 213 4.76 18.23 -2.11
CA ILE A 213 4.85 18.12 -0.65
C ILE A 213 4.53 16.69 -0.21
N LEU A 214 3.49 16.06 -0.76
CA LEU A 214 3.14 14.68 -0.44
C LEU A 214 4.27 13.70 -0.77
N ILE A 215 4.88 13.84 -1.95
CA ILE A 215 6.03 13.00 -2.36
C ILE A 215 7.21 13.21 -1.40
N LEU A 216 7.49 14.45 -1.00
CA LEU A 216 8.54 14.77 -0.05
C LEU A 216 8.29 14.10 1.31
N ILE A 217 7.07 14.20 1.84
CA ILE A 217 6.68 13.56 3.11
C ILE A 217 6.87 12.05 3.04
N ILE A 218 6.41 11.41 1.95
CA ILE A 218 6.58 9.97 1.75
C ILE A 218 8.06 9.60 1.73
N CYS A 219 8.88 10.33 0.98
CA CYS A 219 10.34 10.10 0.96
C CYS A 219 10.96 10.23 2.36
N CYS A 220 10.59 11.24 3.14
CA CYS A 220 11.09 11.42 4.51
C CYS A 220 10.72 10.24 5.43
N ILE A 221 9.47 9.78 5.38
CA ILE A 221 9.01 8.62 6.16
C ILE A 221 9.76 7.35 5.76
N ASN A 222 9.98 7.16 4.46
CA ASN A 222 10.65 5.97 3.94
C ASN A 222 12.12 5.92 4.38
N ILE A 223 12.83 7.05 4.31
CA ILE A 223 14.21 7.15 4.81
C ILE A 223 14.27 6.84 6.31
N TYR A 224 13.34 7.38 7.09
CA TYR A 224 13.26 7.12 8.53
C TYR A 224 13.12 5.63 8.83
N PHE A 225 12.23 4.93 8.12
CA PHE A 225 12.03 3.49 8.29
C PHE A 225 13.29 2.68 7.94
N VAL A 226 13.98 3.05 6.85
CA VAL A 226 15.25 2.44 6.45
C VAL A 226 16.33 2.64 7.52
N ILE A 227 16.45 3.84 8.09
CA ILE A 227 17.43 4.13 9.15
C ILE A 227 17.18 3.25 10.38
N ILE A 228 15.93 3.14 10.85
CA ILE A 228 15.59 2.29 11.99
C ILE A 228 15.95 0.83 11.71
N TYR A 229 15.51 0.30 10.57
CA TYR A 229 15.74 -1.08 10.20
C TYR A 229 17.24 -1.42 10.15
N VAL A 230 18.02 -0.59 9.47
CA VAL A 230 19.46 -0.81 9.31
C VAL A 230 20.21 -0.63 10.64
N SER A 231 19.77 0.29 11.50
CA SER A 231 20.35 0.47 12.84
C SER A 231 20.14 -0.75 13.75
N ALA A 232 19.05 -1.51 13.55
CA ALA A 232 18.77 -2.73 14.30
C ALA A 232 19.69 -3.90 13.92
N LEU A 233 20.25 -3.92 12.71
CA LEU A 233 21.15 -4.97 12.23
C LEU A 233 22.59 -4.85 12.73
N GLY A 234 22.99 -3.69 13.29
CA GLY A 234 24.26 -3.49 13.99
C GLY A 234 25.55 -3.65 13.15
N ASN A 235 25.45 -3.90 11.84
CA ASN A 235 26.61 -4.12 10.97
C ASN A 235 26.95 -2.86 10.16
N LEU A 236 28.16 -2.33 10.38
CA LEU A 236 28.64 -1.09 9.76
C LEU A 236 28.69 -1.17 8.22
N GLY A 237 28.95 -2.36 7.65
CA GLY A 237 28.94 -2.56 6.20
C GLY A 237 27.55 -2.43 5.58
N LEU A 238 26.51 -2.94 6.26
CA LEU A 238 25.11 -2.78 5.85
C LEU A 238 24.64 -1.33 5.98
N TYR A 239 25.13 -0.62 7.00
CA TYR A 239 24.84 0.80 7.16
C TYR A 239 25.36 1.65 6.00
N ILE A 240 26.63 1.45 5.61
CA ILE A 240 27.22 2.16 4.47
C ILE A 240 26.50 1.79 3.18
N GLY A 241 26.21 0.51 2.94
CA GLY A 241 25.48 0.06 1.76
C GLY A 241 24.08 0.67 1.65
N ALA A 242 23.32 0.66 2.75
CA ALA A 242 21.99 1.23 2.78
C ALA A 242 21.99 2.76 2.62
N ALA A 243 23.00 3.45 3.18
CA ALA A 243 23.17 4.89 3.01
C ALA A 243 23.44 5.26 1.54
N ILE A 244 24.34 4.53 0.87
CA ILE A 244 24.63 4.72 -0.56
C ILE A 244 23.37 4.48 -1.39
N LEU A 245 22.65 3.39 -1.13
CA LEU A 245 21.40 3.07 -1.83
C LEU A 245 20.34 4.17 -1.63
N SER A 246 20.20 4.67 -0.40
CA SER A 246 19.24 5.72 -0.06
C SER A 246 19.58 7.05 -0.74
N VAL A 247 20.86 7.41 -0.79
CA VAL A 247 21.32 8.61 -1.51
C VAL A 247 21.09 8.46 -3.00
N ALA A 248 21.47 7.32 -3.59
CA ALA A 248 21.23 7.04 -5.01
C ALA A 248 19.73 7.11 -5.35
N TYR A 249 18.88 6.54 -4.49
CA TYR A 249 17.43 6.60 -4.62
C TYR A 249 16.92 8.05 -4.56
N LEU A 250 17.36 8.86 -3.59
CA LEU A 250 16.94 10.26 -3.49
C LEU A 250 17.42 11.10 -4.66
N CYS A 251 18.65 10.90 -5.12
CA CYS A 251 19.15 11.53 -6.33
C CYS A 251 18.31 11.16 -7.55
N PHE A 252 17.91 9.89 -7.68
CA PHE A 252 17.06 9.43 -8.77
C PHE A 252 15.64 10.00 -8.69
N VAL A 253 15.03 10.05 -7.51
CA VAL A 253 13.73 10.69 -7.27
C VAL A 253 13.80 12.19 -7.57
N ALA A 254 14.84 12.89 -7.12
CA ALA A 254 15.05 14.30 -7.39
C ALA A 254 15.28 14.57 -8.89
N TYR A 255 16.00 13.68 -9.57
CA TYR A 255 16.16 13.72 -11.02
C TYR A 255 14.81 13.56 -11.73
N LEU A 256 14.02 12.55 -11.36
CA LEU A 256 12.68 12.32 -11.92
C LEU A 256 11.72 13.48 -11.65
N TYR A 257 11.79 14.07 -10.45
CA TYR A 257 10.99 15.24 -10.09
C TYR A 257 11.36 16.46 -10.96
N ASN A 258 12.65 16.75 -11.10
CA ASN A 258 13.11 17.85 -11.96
C ASN A 258 12.76 17.62 -13.44
N LEU A 259 12.98 16.41 -13.95
CA LEU A 259 12.69 16.03 -15.32
C LEU A 259 11.18 16.12 -15.62
N GLY A 260 10.36 15.50 -14.76
CA GLY A 260 8.93 15.35 -14.97
C GLY A 260 8.10 16.59 -14.64
N LEU A 261 8.51 17.43 -13.68
CA LEU A 261 7.68 18.57 -13.24
C LEU A 261 8.24 19.94 -13.63
N ILE A 262 9.55 20.10 -13.78
CA ILE A 262 10.16 21.43 -13.96
C ILE A 262 10.62 21.64 -15.40
N ASN A 263 11.39 20.71 -15.97
CA ASN A 263 12.08 20.97 -17.23
C ASN A 263 11.27 20.57 -18.47
N TYR A 264 10.61 19.40 -18.51
CA TYR A 264 9.91 18.99 -19.74
C TYR A 264 8.74 17.99 -19.52
N PRO A 265 7.50 18.46 -19.33
CA PRO A 265 6.34 17.57 -19.47
C PRO A 265 6.24 16.98 -20.90
N GLU A 266 6.59 17.76 -21.94
CA GLU A 266 6.37 17.35 -23.34
C GLU A 266 7.47 16.45 -23.93
N LEU A 267 8.71 16.55 -23.44
CA LEU A 267 9.84 15.73 -23.93
C LEU A 267 9.76 14.28 -23.43
N PHE A 268 9.13 14.03 -22.27
CA PHE A 268 8.85 12.68 -21.78
C PHE A 268 7.88 11.92 -22.70
N LEU A 269 6.96 12.63 -23.35
CA LEU A 269 6.11 12.03 -24.40
C LEU A 269 6.85 11.85 -25.70
N LEU A 270 7.65 12.82 -26.16
CA LEU A 270 8.41 12.66 -27.41
C LEU A 270 9.39 11.48 -27.34
N HIS A 271 10.08 11.29 -26.23
CA HIS A 271 11.02 10.16 -26.08
C HIS A 271 10.31 8.78 -26.03
N ASN A 272 9.09 8.71 -25.50
CA ASN A 272 8.31 7.46 -25.49
C ASN A 272 7.55 7.22 -26.81
N MET A 273 7.04 8.27 -27.46
CA MET A 273 6.40 8.15 -28.78
C MET A 273 7.41 7.80 -29.88
N GLU A 274 8.65 8.28 -29.77
CA GLU A 274 9.76 7.90 -30.66
C GLU A 274 10.17 6.43 -30.47
N LYS A 275 10.05 5.89 -29.25
CA LYS A 275 10.25 4.46 -28.97
C LYS A 275 9.10 3.56 -29.42
N GLU A 276 7.86 4.03 -29.41
CA GLU A 276 6.69 3.25 -29.82
C GLU A 276 6.33 3.37 -31.31
N GLY A 277 7.08 4.15 -32.10
CA GLY A 277 6.91 4.21 -33.56
C GLY A 277 5.55 4.77 -34.00
N ILE A 278 4.84 5.48 -33.13
CA ILE A 278 3.56 6.12 -33.47
C ILE A 278 3.88 7.48 -34.08
N SER A 279 4.07 7.50 -35.41
CA SER A 279 4.20 8.76 -36.15
C SER A 279 2.90 9.55 -36.00
N SER A 280 3.00 10.77 -35.47
CA SER A 280 1.93 11.76 -35.52
C SER A 280 1.58 12.06 -36.99
N SER A 281 0.52 11.43 -37.49
CA SER A 281 -0.17 11.88 -38.70
C SER A 281 -1.12 12.99 -38.29
N ARG A 282 -0.85 14.16 -38.85
CA ARG A 282 -1.61 15.42 -38.88
C ARG A 282 -3.11 15.32 -38.63
#